data_AF-A0A2K9NUT4-F1
#
_entry.id   AF-A0A2K9NUT4-F1
#
_cell.length_a   1.000
_cell.length_b   1.000
_cell.length_c   1.000
_cell.angle_alpha   90.00
_cell.angle_beta   90.00
_cell.angle_gamma   90.00
#
_symmetry.space_group_name_H-M   'P 1'
#
loop_
_entity.id
_entity.type
_entity.pdbx_description
1 polymer ?
#
loop_
_entity_poly.entity_id
_entity_poly.type
_entity_poly.pdbx_seq_one_letter_code
_entity_poly.pdbx_strand_id
1 'polypeptide(L)'
;MRKHIAPMMLLSALAISPVAHSQDAALDNAEVTTPAVTTSSNIYYIALNGLRVRSTPEDAGKTMGVLSLNERVRLVSPELINGKYVQIEIIKTVNKMLPSEKYYVVREYLSEKVIDYKEFTGKYFTVLNVATETLRIYERQCADNSCPHKMIMETEVVVGEDRDHPAAEKGKGRSVLGSYRLTGWAKFYQDAEGHYPAWYKDGYPDLPKIGENDWTDWFKSKYMPADANGKKHGSMRGAFGWYAGFVAPNPYGQWTHGTVGWGEDKDKYIKKTKKLITNIVSDPRSSGCTRNNNEAVAFIRQIIDTGAPMIKIYAKEALLDQSLSDYREDGKQWQYIMTKKAGEKADRAEVLQSLKVSGNEVDTFWAAKRAGGDLILDPKSPLNQILEVGTYDIDNQPTVIEYTPGEKMGKIKRSVGRKGNVYGVKSQDMSDGVFYIDAGVLSGYHHPKAILEVSGFEDEETPPWMNISNLNR
;
A
#
# COMPACT_ATOMS: atom_id res chain seq x y z
N MET A 1 20.16 -18.41 -71.30
CA MET A 1 19.53 -19.74 -71.44
C MET A 1 18.66 -19.95 -70.21
N ARG A 2 17.32 -19.86 -70.37
CA ARG A 2 16.36 -20.99 -70.27
C ARG A 2 16.38 -21.67 -68.89
N LYS A 3 15.27 -21.89 -68.18
CA LYS A 3 13.84 -21.58 -68.35
C LYS A 3 13.14 -22.20 -67.12
N HIS A 4 12.21 -21.45 -66.51
CA HIS A 4 10.96 -21.90 -65.87
C HIS A 4 11.06 -22.88 -64.66
N ILE A 5 10.07 -23.08 -63.77
CA ILE A 5 8.62 -22.91 -63.79
C ILE A 5 8.19 -22.66 -62.32
N ALA A 6 7.40 -21.62 -62.06
CA ALA A 6 6.30 -21.69 -61.10
C ALA A 6 5.03 -22.03 -61.89
N PRO A 7 4.03 -22.68 -61.28
CA PRO A 7 2.71 -22.05 -61.31
C PRO A 7 2.05 -22.09 -59.91
N MET A 8 1.44 -20.98 -59.46
CA MET A 8 0.10 -20.50 -59.86
C MET A 8 -0.97 -21.39 -59.20
N MET A 9 -1.86 -20.87 -58.35
CA MET A 9 -3.11 -20.18 -58.72
C MET A 9 -3.97 -20.11 -57.43
N LEU A 10 -4.89 -19.19 -57.18
CA LEU A 10 -5.35 -17.98 -57.87
C LEU A 10 -6.29 -17.22 -56.91
N LEU A 11 -6.25 -15.89 -57.03
CA LEU A 11 -7.33 -14.88 -56.99
C LEU A 11 -8.63 -15.16 -56.21
N SER A 12 -9.10 -14.14 -55.47
CA SER A 12 -9.95 -13.10 -56.09
C SER A 12 -10.13 -11.89 -55.18
N ALA A 13 -9.97 -10.71 -55.78
CA ALA A 13 -10.20 -9.39 -55.21
C ALA A 13 -11.67 -8.97 -55.33
N LEU A 14 -12.12 -8.03 -54.48
CA LEU A 14 -12.95 -6.91 -54.89
C LEU A 14 -13.00 -5.83 -53.78
N ALA A 15 -12.81 -4.59 -54.20
CA ALA A 15 -12.75 -3.39 -53.39
C ALA A 15 -14.12 -2.74 -53.24
N ILE A 16 -14.45 -2.15 -52.08
CA ILE A 16 -15.36 -1.00 -51.93
C ILE A 16 -14.89 -0.13 -50.73
N SER A 17 -14.88 1.18 -50.96
CA SER A 17 -14.54 2.35 -50.12
C SER A 17 -15.38 2.53 -48.83
N PRO A 18 -15.07 3.56 -47.98
CA PRO A 18 -15.39 3.56 -46.56
C PRO A 18 -16.80 4.10 -46.25
N VAL A 19 -17.43 3.52 -45.22
CA VAL A 19 -18.63 4.08 -44.59
C VAL A 19 -18.32 4.28 -43.12
N ALA A 20 -18.24 5.54 -42.72
CA ALA A 20 -18.48 5.93 -41.34
C ALA A 20 -19.94 5.61 -41.01
N HIS A 21 -20.21 4.93 -39.90
CA HIS A 21 -21.23 5.28 -38.91
C HIS A 21 -21.13 4.34 -37.72
N SER A 22 -21.29 4.95 -36.55
CA SER A 22 -21.42 4.38 -35.21
C SER A 22 -22.23 3.09 -35.14
N GLN A 23 -21.76 2.13 -34.34
CA GLN A 23 -22.64 1.30 -33.51
C GLN A 23 -21.82 0.67 -32.38
N ASP A 24 -22.32 0.85 -31.17
CA ASP A 24 -21.82 0.30 -29.91
C ASP A 24 -21.58 -1.21 -30.01
N ALA A 25 -20.33 -1.63 -29.87
CA ALA A 25 -20.00 -3.03 -29.63
C ALA A 25 -20.17 -3.32 -28.14
N ALA A 26 -21.32 -3.87 -27.79
CA ALA A 26 -21.59 -4.50 -26.52
C ALA A 26 -20.50 -5.54 -26.20
N LEU A 27 -19.79 -5.34 -25.09
CA LEU A 27 -18.98 -6.38 -24.46
C LEU A 27 -19.93 -7.37 -23.79
N ASP A 28 -19.99 -8.57 -24.37
CA ASP A 28 -20.68 -9.74 -23.83
C ASP A 28 -20.08 -10.09 -22.45
N ASN A 29 -20.69 -9.56 -21.40
CA ASN A 29 -20.43 -9.98 -20.03
C ASN A 29 -21.28 -11.22 -19.76
N ALA A 30 -20.63 -12.36 -19.55
CA ALA A 30 -21.29 -13.59 -19.14
C ALA A 30 -22.08 -13.37 -17.83
N GLU A 31 -23.40 -13.34 -17.95
CA GLU A 31 -24.34 -13.23 -16.84
C GLU A 31 -24.42 -14.58 -16.14
N VAL A 32 -23.79 -14.71 -14.97
CA VAL A 32 -23.98 -15.87 -14.09
C VAL A 32 -25.35 -15.72 -13.42
N THR A 33 -26.35 -16.42 -13.92
CA THR A 33 -27.70 -16.43 -13.34
C THR A 33 -27.85 -17.58 -12.34
N THR A 34 -28.11 -17.22 -11.08
CA THR A 34 -28.63 -18.12 -10.03
C THR A 34 -30.10 -17.78 -9.72
N PRO A 35 -30.90 -18.74 -9.21
CA PRO A 35 -32.34 -18.58 -9.11
C PRO A 35 -32.75 -17.47 -8.13
N ALA A 36 -33.81 -16.76 -8.50
CA ALA A 36 -34.35 -15.62 -7.78
C ALA A 36 -34.83 -15.99 -6.37
N VAL A 37 -34.22 -15.36 -5.37
CA VAL A 37 -34.81 -15.19 -4.03
C VAL A 37 -35.19 -13.73 -3.87
N THR A 38 -36.50 -13.49 -3.83
CA THR A 38 -37.16 -12.22 -3.54
C THR A 38 -36.98 -11.82 -2.08
N THR A 39 -36.09 -10.86 -1.81
CA THR A 39 -36.29 -9.70 -0.92
C THR A 39 -35.16 -8.68 -1.15
N SER A 40 -35.53 -7.42 -1.34
CA SER A 40 -34.62 -6.30 -1.61
C SER A 40 -33.83 -5.80 -0.38
N SER A 41 -33.72 -6.58 0.70
CA SER A 41 -33.19 -6.12 2.00
C SER A 41 -31.75 -6.51 2.32
N ASN A 42 -31.06 -7.29 1.47
CA ASN A 42 -29.76 -7.89 1.82
C ASN A 42 -28.60 -7.49 0.89
N ILE A 43 -28.71 -6.34 0.20
CA ILE A 43 -27.63 -5.83 -0.65
C ILE A 43 -26.63 -5.06 0.22
N TYR A 44 -25.37 -5.46 0.15
CA TYR A 44 -24.25 -4.80 0.79
C TYR A 44 -23.25 -4.31 -0.26
N TYR A 45 -22.48 -3.31 0.14
CA TYR A 45 -21.39 -2.72 -0.60
C TYR A 45 -20.09 -3.15 0.07
N ILE A 46 -19.08 -3.49 -0.73
CA ILE A 46 -17.76 -3.78 -0.18
C ILE A 46 -17.18 -2.49 0.42
N ALA A 47 -16.73 -2.54 1.66
CA ALA A 47 -16.23 -1.40 2.42
C ALA A 47 -14.71 -1.16 2.25
N LEU A 48 -14.03 -1.92 1.39
CA LEU A 48 -12.59 -1.76 1.12
C LEU A 48 -12.22 -2.18 -0.30
N ASN A 49 -11.06 -1.75 -0.78
CA ASN A 49 -10.57 -2.23 -2.08
C ASN A 49 -9.74 -3.51 -1.93
N GLY A 50 -10.01 -4.53 -2.77
CA GLY A 50 -9.24 -5.78 -2.78
C GLY A 50 -9.71 -6.82 -1.76
N LEU A 51 -10.99 -6.84 -1.40
CA LEU A 51 -11.56 -7.83 -0.49
C LEU A 51 -11.47 -9.22 -1.11
N ARG A 52 -10.69 -10.12 -0.49
CA ARG A 52 -10.55 -11.50 -0.95
C ARG A 52 -11.85 -12.27 -0.79
N VAL A 53 -12.31 -12.84 -1.89
CA VAL A 53 -13.41 -13.80 -1.91
C VAL A 53 -12.82 -15.21 -1.83
N ARG A 54 -13.38 -16.05 -0.97
CA ARG A 54 -12.87 -17.40 -0.70
C ARG A 54 -13.88 -18.47 -1.08
N SER A 55 -13.36 -19.65 -1.41
CA SER A 55 -14.17 -20.86 -1.67
C SER A 55 -14.66 -21.53 -0.38
N THR A 56 -13.97 -21.32 0.73
CA THR A 56 -14.36 -21.83 2.06
C THR A 56 -14.26 -20.71 3.11
N PRO A 57 -15.04 -20.77 4.21
CA PRO A 57 -15.07 -19.75 5.27
C PRO A 57 -13.89 -19.89 6.25
N GLU A 58 -12.68 -20.01 5.73
CA GLU A 58 -11.45 -20.24 6.50
C GLU A 58 -10.32 -19.35 5.98
N ASP A 59 -9.40 -18.93 6.86
CA ASP A 59 -8.27 -18.08 6.46
C ASP A 59 -7.29 -18.78 5.50
N ALA A 60 -7.25 -20.11 5.52
CA ALA A 60 -6.50 -20.95 4.58
C ALA A 60 -7.26 -21.24 3.27
N GLY A 61 -8.55 -20.88 3.19
CA GLY A 61 -9.39 -21.16 2.02
C GLY A 61 -8.86 -20.51 0.75
N LYS A 62 -8.96 -21.22 -0.38
CA LYS A 62 -8.49 -20.74 -1.68
C LYS A 62 -9.20 -19.45 -2.05
N THR A 63 -8.42 -18.43 -2.41
CA THR A 63 -8.92 -17.16 -2.95
C THR A 63 -9.48 -17.38 -4.35
N MET A 64 -10.75 -17.02 -4.55
CA MET A 64 -11.44 -17.11 -5.84
C MET A 64 -11.32 -15.82 -6.65
N GLY A 65 -11.02 -14.71 -5.99
CA GLY A 65 -10.79 -13.43 -6.62
C GLY A 65 -10.84 -12.33 -5.56
N VAL A 66 -10.97 -11.09 -6.02
CA VAL A 66 -11.06 -9.92 -5.16
C VAL A 66 -12.24 -9.04 -5.57
N LEU A 67 -12.88 -8.42 -4.60
CA LEU A 67 -13.89 -7.40 -4.84
C LEU A 67 -13.34 -6.02 -4.49
N SER A 68 -13.74 -5.03 -5.26
CA SER A 68 -13.35 -3.63 -5.09
C SER A 68 -14.34 -2.86 -4.23
N LEU A 69 -13.89 -1.70 -3.71
CA LEU A 69 -14.73 -0.80 -2.91
C LEU A 69 -16.04 -0.49 -3.63
N ASN A 70 -17.14 -0.51 -2.90
CA ASN A 70 -18.51 -0.26 -3.37
C ASN A 70 -19.06 -1.24 -4.42
N GLU A 71 -18.34 -2.32 -4.72
CA GLU A 71 -18.94 -3.44 -5.46
C GLU A 71 -20.08 -4.07 -4.66
N ARG A 72 -21.08 -4.58 -5.37
CA ARG A 72 -22.36 -4.98 -4.78
C ARG A 72 -22.39 -6.48 -4.59
N VAL A 73 -22.72 -6.90 -3.38
CA VAL A 73 -22.95 -8.29 -3.02
C VAL A 73 -24.30 -8.44 -2.33
N ARG A 74 -24.88 -9.62 -2.43
CA ARG A 74 -26.05 -10.00 -1.63
C ARG A 74 -25.60 -10.96 -0.55
N LEU A 75 -26.00 -10.74 0.70
CA LEU A 75 -25.83 -11.77 1.74
C LEU A 75 -26.79 -12.92 1.46
N VAL A 76 -26.22 -14.13 1.30
CA VAL A 76 -27.01 -15.36 1.17
C VAL A 76 -27.53 -15.80 2.53
N SER A 77 -26.71 -15.64 3.58
CA SER A 77 -27.11 -15.78 4.98
C SER A 77 -26.38 -14.73 5.83
N PRO A 78 -27.06 -14.08 6.79
CA PRO A 78 -26.44 -13.14 7.72
C PRO A 78 -25.65 -13.83 8.84
N GLU A 79 -25.78 -15.15 9.00
CA GLU A 79 -25.09 -15.90 10.07
C GLU A 79 -23.57 -15.90 9.88
N LEU A 80 -22.86 -15.57 10.95
CA LEU A 80 -21.40 -15.60 10.97
C LEU A 80 -20.90 -17.04 11.03
N ILE A 81 -20.17 -17.45 9.99
CA ILE A 81 -19.45 -18.72 9.94
C ILE A 81 -18.05 -18.49 10.53
N ASN A 82 -17.66 -19.35 11.47
CA ASN A 82 -16.40 -19.23 12.21
C ASN A 82 -16.21 -17.84 12.86
N GLY A 83 -17.31 -17.20 13.26
CA GLY A 83 -17.34 -15.88 13.91
C GLY A 83 -16.89 -14.70 13.04
N LYS A 84 -16.64 -14.90 11.74
CA LYS A 84 -15.99 -13.89 10.88
C LYS A 84 -16.58 -13.80 9.48
N TYR A 85 -16.91 -14.95 8.88
CA TYR A 85 -17.28 -15.04 7.47
C TYR A 85 -18.78 -15.04 7.27
N VAL A 86 -19.19 -14.61 6.07
CA VAL A 86 -20.56 -14.73 5.57
C VAL A 86 -20.52 -15.24 4.13
N GLN A 87 -21.56 -15.97 3.76
CA GLN A 87 -21.75 -16.37 2.37
C GLN A 87 -22.39 -15.23 1.59
N ILE A 88 -21.82 -14.94 0.42
CA ILE A 88 -22.29 -13.90 -0.49
C ILE A 88 -22.63 -14.45 -1.88
N GLU A 89 -23.48 -13.70 -2.56
CA GLU A 89 -23.67 -13.75 -4.01
C GLU A 89 -23.13 -12.43 -4.58
N ILE A 90 -22.29 -12.51 -5.61
CA ILE A 90 -21.70 -11.33 -6.25
C ILE A 90 -22.70 -10.79 -7.27
N ILE A 91 -23.23 -9.59 -7.04
CA ILE A 91 -24.22 -8.99 -7.95
C ILE A 91 -23.51 -8.34 -9.14
N LYS A 92 -22.43 -7.59 -8.87
CA LYS A 92 -21.64 -6.92 -9.90
C LYS A 92 -20.20 -6.82 -9.44
N THR A 93 -19.28 -7.20 -10.32
CA THR A 93 -17.85 -6.96 -10.14
C THR A 93 -17.20 -6.62 -11.48
N VAL A 94 -16.16 -5.79 -11.46
CA VAL A 94 -15.29 -5.51 -12.61
C VAL A 94 -14.05 -6.40 -12.61
N ASN A 95 -13.83 -7.14 -11.52
CA ASN A 95 -12.67 -8.01 -11.36
C ASN A 95 -12.96 -9.42 -11.90
N LYS A 96 -11.92 -10.08 -12.41
CA LYS A 96 -12.02 -11.49 -12.82
C LYS A 96 -12.17 -12.39 -11.59
N MET A 97 -13.19 -13.25 -11.60
CA MET A 97 -13.46 -14.23 -10.55
C MET A 97 -13.26 -15.66 -11.07
N LEU A 98 -12.63 -16.51 -10.26
CA LEU A 98 -12.64 -17.96 -10.47
C LEU A 98 -14.01 -18.52 -10.09
N PRO A 99 -14.58 -19.43 -10.90
CA PRO A 99 -15.88 -20.03 -10.60
C PRO A 99 -15.83 -20.86 -9.31
N SER A 100 -16.87 -20.73 -8.49
CA SER A 100 -17.09 -21.48 -7.25
C SER A 100 -18.59 -21.66 -7.04
N GLU A 101 -19.00 -22.76 -6.42
CA GLU A 101 -20.40 -22.94 -6.00
C GLU A 101 -20.81 -21.94 -4.91
N LYS A 102 -19.85 -21.56 -4.05
CA LYS A 102 -20.06 -20.64 -2.94
C LYS A 102 -18.92 -19.65 -2.82
N TYR A 103 -19.25 -18.44 -2.40
CA TYR A 103 -18.32 -17.37 -2.15
C TYR A 103 -18.46 -16.88 -0.71
N TYR A 104 -17.32 -16.73 -0.05
CA TYR A 104 -17.24 -16.27 1.33
C TYR A 104 -16.35 -15.04 1.46
N VAL A 105 -16.80 -14.09 2.27
CA VAL A 105 -16.06 -12.88 2.62
C VAL A 105 -16.18 -12.59 4.11
N VAL A 106 -15.32 -11.73 4.62
CA VAL A 106 -15.37 -11.28 6.03
C VAL A 106 -16.48 -10.24 6.18
N ARG A 107 -17.39 -10.45 7.14
CA ARG A 107 -18.61 -9.62 7.32
C ARG A 107 -18.32 -8.17 7.66
N GLU A 108 -17.24 -7.92 8.38
CA GLU A 108 -16.79 -6.58 8.80
C GLU A 108 -16.53 -5.65 7.59
N TYR A 109 -16.24 -6.22 6.42
CA TYR A 109 -15.94 -5.47 5.20
C TYR A 109 -17.15 -5.28 4.30
N LEU A 110 -18.35 -5.47 4.83
CA LEU A 110 -19.62 -5.23 4.15
C LEU A 110 -20.35 -4.05 4.80
N SER A 111 -20.70 -3.06 3.99
CA SER A 111 -21.46 -1.87 4.36
C SER A 111 -22.87 -1.92 3.78
N GLU A 112 -23.85 -1.42 4.52
CA GLU A 112 -25.24 -1.29 4.03
C GLU A 112 -25.41 -0.12 3.05
N LYS A 113 -24.42 0.77 2.97
CA LYS A 113 -24.41 1.96 2.12
C LYS A 113 -23.12 2.04 1.32
N VAL A 114 -23.20 2.71 0.17
CA VAL A 114 -22.00 3.13 -0.58
C VAL A 114 -21.11 3.92 0.36
N ILE A 115 -19.84 3.52 0.43
CA ILE A 115 -18.83 4.23 1.18
C ILE A 115 -18.21 5.27 0.25
N ASP A 116 -18.52 6.54 0.49
CA ASP A 116 -17.81 7.65 -0.11
C ASP A 116 -16.75 8.14 0.87
N TYR A 117 -15.48 7.89 0.57
CA TYR A 117 -14.36 8.37 1.38
C TYR A 117 -13.92 9.78 0.99
N LYS A 118 -14.60 10.46 0.06
CA LYS A 118 -14.20 11.80 -0.35
C LYS A 118 -14.25 12.78 0.82
N GLU A 119 -15.33 12.74 1.58
CA GLU A 119 -15.50 13.53 2.80
C GLU A 119 -14.62 12.97 3.92
N PHE A 120 -13.72 13.82 4.44
CA PHE A 120 -12.79 13.46 5.50
C PHE A 120 -13.06 14.28 6.77
N THR A 121 -13.54 13.60 7.81
CA THR A 121 -13.81 14.20 9.13
C THR A 121 -12.79 13.80 10.19
N GLY A 122 -11.80 12.99 9.83
CA GLY A 122 -10.73 12.58 10.73
C GLY A 122 -9.72 13.69 11.00
N LYS A 123 -8.79 13.41 11.91
CA LYS A 123 -7.73 14.36 12.29
C LYS A 123 -6.46 14.21 11.47
N TYR A 124 -6.12 12.98 11.08
CA TYR A 124 -4.82 12.67 10.48
C TYR A 124 -4.90 12.40 8.98
N PHE A 125 -3.98 12.99 8.23
CA PHE A 125 -3.79 12.72 6.81
C PHE A 125 -2.31 12.51 6.50
N THR A 126 -2.04 11.90 5.35
CA THR A 126 -0.68 11.62 4.90
C THR A 126 -0.38 12.34 3.59
N VAL A 127 0.82 12.89 3.49
CA VAL A 127 1.37 13.43 2.24
C VAL A 127 2.66 12.69 1.91
N LEU A 128 2.69 12.05 0.74
CA LEU A 128 3.90 11.57 0.11
C LEU A 128 4.37 12.63 -0.89
N ASN A 129 5.48 13.28 -0.61
CA ASN A 129 6.20 14.04 -1.63
C ASN A 129 7.13 13.08 -2.38
N VAL A 130 6.68 12.64 -3.56
CA VAL A 130 7.42 11.70 -4.41
C VAL A 130 8.76 12.28 -4.83
N ALA A 131 8.85 13.61 -5.03
CA ALA A 131 10.07 14.28 -5.47
C ALA A 131 11.24 14.09 -4.49
N THR A 132 10.95 14.09 -3.19
CA THR A 132 11.91 14.00 -2.08
C THR A 132 11.96 12.61 -1.44
N GLU A 133 11.12 11.68 -1.92
CA GLU A 133 10.92 10.35 -1.34
C GLU A 133 10.61 10.41 0.16
N THR A 134 9.70 11.30 0.54
CA THR A 134 9.34 11.57 1.95
C THR A 134 7.84 11.40 2.16
N LEU A 135 7.48 10.57 3.13
CA LEU A 135 6.11 10.48 3.61
C LEU A 135 6.01 11.24 4.93
N ARG A 136 4.97 12.07 5.06
CA ARG A 136 4.68 12.85 6.26
C ARG A 136 3.25 12.64 6.71
N ILE A 137 3.05 12.50 8.02
CA ILE A 137 1.73 12.50 8.64
C ILE A 137 1.48 13.86 9.26
N TYR A 138 0.30 14.39 9.04
CA TYR A 138 -0.15 15.67 9.58
C TYR A 138 -1.42 15.50 10.39
N GLU A 139 -1.53 16.33 11.41
CA GLU A 139 -2.72 16.51 12.22
C GLU A 139 -3.40 17.83 11.86
N ARG A 140 -4.66 17.76 11.42
CA ARG A 140 -5.51 18.94 11.26
C ARG A 140 -5.81 19.53 12.64
N GLN A 141 -5.16 20.66 12.95
CA GLN A 141 -5.34 21.35 14.23
C GLN A 141 -6.71 22.03 14.30
N CYS A 142 -7.16 22.64 13.20
CA CYS A 142 -8.45 23.33 13.08
C CYS A 142 -9.28 22.75 11.94
N ALA A 143 -10.51 22.30 12.22
CA ALA A 143 -11.39 21.68 11.22
C ALA A 143 -11.88 22.68 10.15
N ASP A 144 -11.96 23.96 10.52
CA ASP A 144 -12.38 25.09 9.68
C ASP A 144 -11.22 25.76 8.92
N ASN A 145 -10.02 25.18 9.00
CA ASN A 145 -8.77 25.68 8.42
C ASN A 145 -8.38 27.09 8.89
N SER A 146 -8.77 27.48 10.11
CA SER A 146 -8.32 28.72 10.75
C SER A 146 -6.85 28.69 11.20
N CYS A 147 -6.21 27.52 11.16
CA CYS A 147 -4.80 27.36 11.50
C CYS A 147 -4.09 26.31 10.62
N PRO A 148 -2.75 26.38 10.48
CA PRO A 148 -1.97 25.35 9.79
C PRO A 148 -2.09 23.96 10.43
N HIS A 149 -1.71 22.94 9.68
CA HIS A 149 -1.63 21.57 10.21
C HIS A 149 -0.30 21.39 10.96
N LYS A 150 -0.26 20.40 11.85
CA LYS A 150 0.96 20.04 12.59
C LYS A 150 1.52 18.72 12.07
N MET A 151 2.78 18.70 11.66
CA MET A 151 3.46 17.46 11.31
C MET A 151 3.65 16.60 12.56
N ILE A 152 3.30 15.32 12.46
CA ILE A 152 3.39 14.34 13.55
C ILE A 152 4.57 13.39 13.34
N MET A 153 4.90 13.13 12.08
CA MET A 153 5.92 12.19 11.67
C MET A 153 6.39 12.52 10.25
N GLU A 154 7.68 12.42 9.99
CA GLU A 154 8.23 12.20 8.66
C GLU A 154 9.04 10.90 8.60
N THR A 155 9.09 10.29 7.42
CA THR A 155 9.90 9.11 7.18
C THR A 155 10.38 9.05 5.73
N GLU A 156 11.60 8.52 5.56
CA GLU A 156 12.15 8.24 4.24
C GLU A 156 11.50 6.99 3.65
N VAL A 157 11.05 7.09 2.40
CA VAL A 157 10.43 5.98 1.68
C VAL A 157 11.18 5.63 0.40
N VAL A 158 10.79 4.54 -0.23
CA VAL A 158 11.16 4.20 -1.61
C VAL A 158 9.90 4.30 -2.47
N VAL A 159 9.99 5.06 -3.55
CA VAL A 159 8.90 5.25 -4.53
C VAL A 159 9.13 4.38 -5.77
N GLY A 160 8.16 4.41 -6.70
CA GLY A 160 8.23 3.66 -7.95
C GLY A 160 9.45 4.00 -8.81
N GLU A 161 9.80 3.12 -9.75
CA GLU A 161 10.97 3.29 -10.61
C GLU A 161 10.83 4.44 -11.62
N ASP A 162 11.95 5.08 -11.98
CA ASP A 162 12.02 6.04 -13.10
C ASP A 162 12.00 5.29 -14.46
N ARG A 163 10.91 4.56 -14.71
CA ARG A 163 10.71 3.73 -15.89
C ARG A 163 9.38 4.05 -16.56
N ASP A 164 9.46 4.26 -17.87
CA ASP A 164 8.30 4.41 -18.74
C ASP A 164 7.73 3.03 -19.06
N HIS A 165 6.42 2.89 -18.90
CA HIS A 165 5.66 1.71 -19.29
C HIS A 165 4.61 2.11 -20.33
N PRO A 166 4.18 1.17 -21.20
CA PRO A 166 3.05 1.42 -22.09
C PRO A 166 1.79 1.82 -21.30
N ALA A 167 0.87 2.59 -21.89
CA ALA A 167 -0.34 3.05 -21.21
C ALA A 167 -1.21 1.90 -20.65
N ALA A 168 -1.18 0.72 -21.25
CA ALA A 168 -1.87 -0.48 -20.76
C ALA A 168 -1.29 -1.03 -19.44
N GLU A 169 -0.09 -0.59 -19.07
CA GLU A 169 0.62 -0.95 -17.84
C GLU A 169 0.72 0.25 -16.88
N LYS A 170 -0.27 1.16 -16.95
CA LYS A 170 -0.40 2.32 -16.05
C LYS A 170 -0.15 1.92 -14.59
N GLY A 171 0.68 2.69 -13.88
CA GLY A 171 1.11 2.40 -12.50
C GLY A 171 2.24 1.37 -12.34
N LYS A 172 2.75 0.71 -13.39
CA LYS A 172 3.84 -0.28 -13.28
C LYS A 172 5.27 0.27 -13.26
N GLY A 173 5.45 1.59 -13.16
CA GLY A 173 6.76 2.24 -13.10
C GLY A 173 6.82 3.33 -12.03
N ARG A 174 6.80 4.59 -12.49
CA ARG A 174 6.79 5.77 -11.60
C ARG A 174 5.56 5.75 -10.70
N SER A 175 5.68 6.29 -9.50
CA SER A 175 4.53 6.52 -8.63
C SER A 175 3.55 7.48 -9.29
N VAL A 176 2.27 7.10 -9.31
CA VAL A 176 1.16 7.89 -9.86
C VAL A 176 0.71 8.87 -8.79
N LEU A 177 0.69 10.15 -9.13
CA LEU A 177 0.28 11.22 -8.23
C LEU A 177 -1.23 11.25 -8.03
N GLY A 178 -1.70 12.03 -7.06
CA GLY A 178 -3.12 12.30 -6.88
C GLY A 178 -3.61 12.26 -5.44
N SER A 179 -4.91 12.50 -5.27
CA SER A 179 -5.60 12.39 -3.99
C SER A 179 -6.28 11.03 -3.84
N TYR A 180 -5.86 10.26 -2.84
CA TYR A 180 -6.43 8.97 -2.51
C TYR A 180 -6.96 8.94 -1.09
N ARG A 181 -7.65 7.85 -0.75
CA ARG A 181 -8.11 7.51 0.60
C ARG A 181 -7.65 6.10 0.92
N LEU A 182 -7.23 5.92 2.15
CA LEU A 182 -6.90 4.60 2.67
C LEU A 182 -8.19 3.79 2.83
N THR A 183 -8.26 2.62 2.21
CA THR A 183 -9.47 1.79 2.21
C THR A 183 -9.36 0.57 3.12
N GLY A 184 -8.16 0.27 3.61
CA GLY A 184 -7.96 -0.80 4.55
C GLY A 184 -6.51 -1.16 4.73
N TRP A 185 -6.26 -2.04 5.69
CA TRP A 185 -4.95 -2.54 6.04
C TRP A 185 -4.94 -4.06 6.03
N ALA A 186 -3.85 -4.64 5.54
CA ALA A 186 -3.52 -6.04 5.72
C ALA A 186 -2.22 -6.17 6.53
N LYS A 187 -2.27 -6.96 7.59
CA LYS A 187 -1.09 -7.38 8.35
C LYS A 187 -0.49 -8.60 7.68
N PHE A 188 0.83 -8.59 7.46
CA PHE A 188 1.59 -9.64 6.77
C PHE A 188 0.95 -10.04 5.43
N TYR A 189 0.71 -9.04 4.58
CA TYR A 189 0.13 -9.27 3.26
C TYR A 189 0.99 -10.24 2.42
N GLN A 190 0.31 -11.10 1.66
CA GLN A 190 0.86 -12.00 0.65
C GLN A 190 0.07 -11.82 -0.64
N ASP A 191 0.72 -11.77 -1.79
CA ASP A 191 0.03 -11.72 -3.09
C ASP A 191 -0.83 -12.97 -3.35
N ALA A 192 -1.79 -12.87 -4.28
CA ALA A 192 -2.74 -13.96 -4.53
C ALA A 192 -2.05 -15.22 -5.11
N GLU A 193 -1.02 -15.01 -5.91
CA GLU A 193 -0.22 -16.04 -6.56
C GLU A 193 0.85 -16.65 -5.63
N GLY A 194 1.13 -16.00 -4.50
CA GLY A 194 2.12 -16.46 -3.53
C GLY A 194 3.58 -16.27 -3.98
N HIS A 195 3.84 -15.43 -4.98
CA HIS A 195 5.21 -15.06 -5.37
C HIS A 195 5.94 -14.33 -4.24
N TYR A 196 5.21 -13.59 -3.41
CA TYR A 196 5.71 -12.85 -2.26
C TYR A 196 5.04 -13.35 -0.98
N PRO A 197 5.54 -14.46 -0.41
CA PRO A 197 4.99 -15.01 0.83
C PRO A 197 4.91 -13.97 1.95
N ALA A 198 3.87 -14.05 2.77
CA ALA A 198 3.66 -13.18 3.94
C ALA A 198 4.90 -13.14 4.83
N TRP A 199 5.21 -12.01 5.47
CA TRP A 199 6.31 -11.94 6.45
C TRP A 199 6.14 -13.02 7.53
N TYR A 200 4.98 -13.05 8.18
CA TYR A 200 4.58 -14.10 9.10
C TYR A 200 3.26 -14.77 8.68
N LYS A 201 3.19 -16.09 8.84
CA LYS A 201 1.96 -16.89 8.80
C LYS A 201 2.19 -18.19 9.56
N ASP A 202 1.19 -18.67 10.29
CA ASP A 202 1.29 -19.95 10.99
C ASP A 202 1.61 -21.09 10.01
N GLY A 203 2.50 -22.01 10.43
CA GLY A 203 2.95 -23.14 9.63
C GLY A 203 3.99 -22.80 8.55
N TYR A 204 4.33 -21.52 8.35
CA TYR A 204 5.46 -21.16 7.51
C TYR A 204 6.78 -21.41 8.25
N PRO A 205 7.91 -21.62 7.53
CA PRO A 205 9.21 -21.70 8.18
C PRO A 205 9.54 -20.44 8.96
N ASP A 206 10.46 -20.60 9.91
CA ASP A 206 11.01 -19.50 10.70
C ASP A 206 11.54 -18.37 9.83
N LEU A 207 11.55 -17.17 10.39
CA LEU A 207 12.14 -16.00 9.76
C LEU A 207 13.67 -16.05 9.82
N PRO A 208 14.39 -15.30 8.97
CA PRO A 208 15.82 -15.06 9.17
C PRO A 208 16.10 -14.57 10.60
N LYS A 209 17.22 -14.97 11.19
CA LYS A 209 17.56 -14.60 12.57
C LYS A 209 17.64 -13.08 12.74
N ILE A 210 17.20 -12.60 13.89
CA ILE A 210 17.30 -11.17 14.28
C ILE A 210 18.78 -10.81 14.43
N GLY A 211 19.19 -9.62 13.95
CA GLY A 211 20.54 -9.07 14.12
C GLY A 211 21.64 -9.69 13.24
N GLU A 212 21.50 -10.95 12.82
CA GLU A 212 22.48 -11.67 11.98
C GLU A 212 22.08 -11.76 10.50
N ASN A 213 20.87 -11.32 10.14
CA ASN A 213 20.35 -11.44 8.78
C ASN A 213 20.91 -10.38 7.80
N ASP A 214 21.15 -10.79 6.57
CA ASP A 214 21.31 -9.91 5.42
C ASP A 214 20.06 -9.90 4.54
N TRP A 215 19.94 -8.89 3.69
CA TRP A 215 18.91 -8.78 2.65
C TRP A 215 18.74 -10.09 1.87
N THR A 216 19.85 -10.73 1.50
CA THR A 216 19.84 -11.96 0.70
C THR A 216 19.24 -13.16 1.42
N ASP A 217 19.19 -13.16 2.77
CA ASP A 217 18.56 -14.24 3.53
C ASP A 217 17.08 -14.37 3.19
N TRP A 218 16.40 -13.26 2.97
CA TRP A 218 14.96 -13.23 2.69
C TRP A 218 14.54 -13.82 1.33
N PHE A 219 15.52 -14.17 0.49
CA PHE A 219 15.33 -14.85 -0.80
C PHE A 219 15.64 -16.36 -0.71
N LYS A 220 16.18 -16.84 0.41
CA LYS A 220 16.61 -18.23 0.55
C LYS A 220 15.41 -19.17 0.69
N SER A 221 15.44 -20.27 -0.07
CA SER A 221 14.37 -21.29 -0.10
C SER A 221 14.03 -21.90 1.26
N LYS A 222 14.99 -21.95 2.20
CA LYS A 222 14.77 -22.43 3.57
C LYS A 222 13.71 -21.62 4.34
N TYR A 223 13.52 -20.35 3.99
CA TYR A 223 12.53 -19.45 4.62
C TYR A 223 11.22 -19.33 3.82
N MET A 224 11.08 -20.10 2.74
CA MET A 224 9.90 -20.09 1.88
C MET A 224 8.89 -21.17 2.31
N PRO A 225 7.58 -20.90 2.20
CA PRO A 225 6.57 -21.93 2.41
C PRO A 225 6.74 -23.09 1.41
N ALA A 226 6.33 -24.28 1.83
CA ALA A 226 6.24 -25.44 0.95
C ALA A 226 4.82 -25.62 0.45
N ASP A 227 4.66 -26.11 -0.78
CA ASP A 227 3.37 -26.64 -1.26
C ASP A 227 3.06 -28.02 -0.64
N ALA A 228 1.91 -28.58 -1.02
CA ALA A 228 1.48 -29.91 -0.59
C ALA A 228 2.47 -31.04 -0.93
N ASN A 229 3.36 -30.83 -1.91
CA ASN A 229 4.38 -31.79 -2.32
C ASN A 229 5.75 -31.52 -1.67
N GLY A 230 5.83 -30.58 -0.72
CA GLY A 230 7.07 -30.20 -0.05
C GLY A 230 7.96 -29.25 -0.85
N LYS A 231 7.56 -28.85 -2.07
CA LYS A 231 8.34 -27.94 -2.91
C LYS A 231 8.22 -26.53 -2.38
N LYS A 232 9.36 -25.85 -2.23
CA LYS A 232 9.44 -24.46 -1.76
C LYS A 232 9.01 -23.48 -2.86
N HIS A 233 8.16 -22.51 -2.52
CA HIS A 233 7.65 -21.49 -3.44
C HIS A 233 7.76 -20.08 -2.87
N GLY A 234 8.00 -19.11 -3.74
CA GLY A 234 8.16 -17.70 -3.40
C GLY A 234 9.52 -17.14 -3.82
N SER A 235 9.53 -15.87 -4.21
CA SER A 235 10.70 -15.12 -4.66
C SER A 235 11.35 -14.33 -3.53
N MET A 236 10.54 -13.78 -2.62
CA MET A 236 11.02 -13.00 -1.47
C MET A 236 10.02 -13.07 -0.32
N ARG A 237 10.48 -13.52 0.85
CA ARG A 237 9.67 -13.63 2.06
C ARG A 237 9.43 -12.23 2.63
N GLY A 238 8.19 -11.88 2.91
CA GLY A 238 7.85 -10.62 3.59
C GLY A 238 8.09 -9.36 2.77
N ALA A 239 7.97 -9.43 1.44
CA ALA A 239 8.20 -8.29 0.54
C ALA A 239 7.40 -7.02 0.90
N PHE A 240 6.19 -7.21 1.44
CA PHE A 240 5.29 -6.14 1.88
C PHE A 240 5.43 -5.78 3.37
N GLY A 241 6.38 -6.39 4.08
CA GLY A 241 6.67 -6.12 5.47
C GLY A 241 5.53 -6.46 6.43
N TRP A 242 5.41 -5.66 7.50
CA TRP A 242 4.43 -5.90 8.56
C TRP A 242 3.01 -5.50 8.19
N TYR A 243 2.83 -4.37 7.52
CA TYR A 243 1.53 -3.87 7.11
C TYR A 243 1.55 -3.36 5.67
N ALA A 244 0.43 -3.56 4.98
CA ALA A 244 0.14 -2.98 3.68
C ALA A 244 -1.21 -2.25 3.75
N GLY A 245 -1.20 -0.95 3.43
CA GLY A 245 -2.35 -0.07 3.33
C GLY A 245 -2.77 0.11 1.86
N PHE A 246 -4.03 -0.18 1.57
CA PHE A 246 -4.61 -0.10 0.24
C PHE A 246 -5.27 1.25 0.03
N VAL A 247 -5.07 1.87 -1.14
CA VAL A 247 -5.67 3.18 -1.44
C VAL A 247 -6.69 3.08 -2.58
N ALA A 248 -7.59 4.05 -2.64
CA ALA A 248 -8.59 4.21 -3.69
C ALA A 248 -8.99 5.70 -3.81
N PRO A 249 -9.71 6.12 -4.85
CA PRO A 249 -10.06 5.36 -6.06
C PRO A 249 -8.87 5.16 -6.99
N ASN A 250 -9.02 4.27 -7.98
CA ASN A 250 -8.09 4.09 -9.10
C ASN A 250 -6.60 4.02 -8.72
N PRO A 251 -6.19 3.15 -7.76
CA PRO A 251 -4.83 3.16 -7.26
C PRO A 251 -3.79 2.67 -8.27
N TYR A 252 -4.21 2.04 -9.38
CA TYR A 252 -3.34 1.34 -10.34
C TYR A 252 -2.33 0.39 -9.68
N GLY A 253 -2.80 -0.35 -8.65
CA GLY A 253 -1.95 -1.30 -7.91
C GLY A 253 -0.99 -0.67 -6.90
N GLN A 254 -1.01 0.65 -6.71
CA GLN A 254 -0.15 1.31 -5.73
C GLN A 254 -0.67 1.17 -4.30
N TRP A 255 0.21 0.76 -3.40
CA TRP A 255 -0.07 0.63 -1.96
C TRP A 255 0.96 1.40 -1.12
N THR A 256 0.67 1.62 0.15
CA THR A 256 1.70 1.95 1.16
C THR A 256 2.03 0.68 1.91
N HIS A 257 3.29 0.27 2.02
CA HIS A 257 3.62 -0.97 2.71
C HIS A 257 4.97 -0.89 3.43
N GLY A 258 5.24 -1.87 4.29
CA GLY A 258 6.53 -2.05 4.95
C GLY A 258 7.58 -2.66 4.04
N THR A 259 8.71 -3.01 4.59
CA THR A 259 9.79 -3.68 3.85
C THR A 259 10.04 -5.05 4.46
N VAL A 260 10.75 -5.90 3.73
CA VAL A 260 11.33 -7.09 4.33
C VAL A 260 12.29 -6.71 5.46
N GLY A 261 12.43 -7.54 6.51
CA GLY A 261 13.27 -7.24 7.67
C GLY A 261 12.55 -7.36 9.01
N TRP A 262 13.31 -7.31 10.10
CA TRP A 262 12.81 -7.05 11.45
C TRP A 262 12.71 -5.54 11.69
N GLY A 263 12.17 -5.12 12.83
CA GLY A 263 12.14 -3.71 13.23
C GLY A 263 13.55 -3.18 13.49
N GLU A 264 14.38 -4.01 14.12
CA GLU A 264 15.80 -3.71 14.38
C GLU A 264 16.64 -3.48 13.10
N ASP A 265 16.20 -3.98 11.94
CA ASP A 265 16.83 -3.64 10.67
C ASP A 265 16.64 -2.14 10.31
N LYS A 266 15.69 -1.44 10.94
CA LYS A 266 15.40 0.00 10.76
C LYS A 266 15.38 0.39 9.26
N ASP A 267 16.10 1.44 8.90
CA ASP A 267 16.21 1.93 7.52
C ASP A 267 17.21 1.16 6.67
N LYS A 268 17.90 0.12 7.19
CA LYS A 268 18.97 -0.60 6.48
C LYS A 268 18.56 -0.96 5.07
N TYR A 269 17.36 -1.50 4.90
CA TYR A 269 16.87 -1.95 3.60
C TYR A 269 16.32 -0.83 2.71
N ILE A 270 15.70 0.20 3.30
CA ILE A 270 15.34 1.43 2.58
C ILE A 270 16.59 2.08 1.99
N LYS A 271 17.62 2.30 2.82
CA LYS A 271 18.90 2.90 2.42
C LYS A 271 19.70 2.00 1.47
N LYS A 272 19.68 0.67 1.64
CA LYS A 272 20.35 -0.28 0.74
C LYS A 272 19.80 -0.19 -0.68
N THR A 273 18.50 0.01 -0.86
CA THR A 273 17.91 0.21 -2.20
C THR A 273 18.30 1.52 -2.88
N LYS A 274 18.92 2.45 -2.15
CA LYS A 274 19.40 3.75 -2.64
C LYS A 274 20.92 3.84 -2.78
N LYS A 275 21.71 2.80 -2.44
CA LYS A 275 23.20 2.84 -2.39
C LYS A 275 23.91 2.09 -3.56
N LEU A 276 23.43 2.21 -4.81
CA LEU A 276 23.94 1.55 -6.06
C LEU A 276 23.57 0.06 -6.26
N ILE A 277 23.04 -0.23 -7.47
CA ILE A 277 22.87 -1.52 -8.19
C ILE A 277 22.40 -2.74 -7.38
N THR A 278 21.41 -2.59 -6.50
CA THR A 278 20.54 -3.72 -6.14
C THR A 278 19.45 -3.86 -7.22
N ASN A 279 19.85 -4.22 -8.45
CA ASN A 279 18.93 -4.51 -9.57
C ASN A 279 19.00 -5.99 -9.99
N ILE A 280 19.41 -6.88 -9.09
CA ILE A 280 19.71 -8.26 -9.44
C ILE A 280 18.96 -9.16 -8.46
N VAL A 281 18.00 -9.89 -9.04
CA VAL A 281 17.06 -10.86 -8.44
C VAL A 281 15.79 -10.23 -7.85
N SER A 282 14.81 -9.97 -8.75
CA SER A 282 13.46 -9.40 -8.54
C SER A 282 13.42 -7.91 -8.17
N ASP A 283 12.87 -7.08 -9.07
CA ASP A 283 12.85 -5.61 -9.01
C ASP A 283 12.49 -5.09 -7.60
N PRO A 284 13.45 -4.53 -6.84
CA PRO A 284 13.23 -4.13 -5.46
C PRO A 284 12.67 -2.70 -5.32
N ARG A 285 12.35 -2.01 -6.43
CA ARG A 285 11.50 -0.82 -6.41
C ARG A 285 10.13 -1.21 -6.92
N SER A 286 9.11 -0.85 -6.15
CA SER A 286 7.73 -1.25 -6.40
C SER A 286 7.22 -0.72 -7.73
N SER A 287 6.25 -1.42 -8.32
CA SER A 287 5.38 -0.92 -9.40
C SER A 287 4.51 0.25 -8.88
N GLY A 288 5.10 1.42 -8.68
CA GLY A 288 4.44 2.65 -8.23
C GLY A 288 4.10 2.78 -6.73
N CYS A 289 4.24 1.73 -5.92
CA CYS A 289 3.93 1.77 -4.48
C CYS A 289 4.85 2.70 -3.66
N THR A 290 4.53 2.79 -2.37
CA THR A 290 5.29 3.51 -1.35
C THR A 290 5.79 2.51 -0.32
N ARG A 291 7.10 2.26 -0.30
CA ARG A 291 7.70 1.34 0.67
C ARG A 291 8.36 2.09 1.82
N ASN A 292 7.99 1.71 3.04
CA ASN A 292 8.50 2.25 4.31
C ASN A 292 9.34 1.19 5.01
N ASN A 293 10.14 1.60 6.00
CA ASN A 293 10.65 0.64 6.98
C ASN A 293 9.47 0.05 7.80
N ASN A 294 9.71 -1.07 8.48
CA ASN A 294 8.64 -1.81 9.15
C ASN A 294 8.06 -1.10 10.38
N GLU A 295 8.90 -0.45 11.17
CA GLU A 295 8.48 0.30 12.34
C GLU A 295 7.64 1.52 11.94
N ALA A 296 8.06 2.23 10.89
CA ALA A 296 7.34 3.36 10.32
C ALA A 296 5.96 2.95 9.79
N VAL A 297 5.83 1.87 9.00
CA VAL A 297 4.51 1.44 8.51
C VAL A 297 3.59 0.98 9.64
N ALA A 298 4.15 0.40 10.71
CA ALA A 298 3.36 0.02 11.89
C ALA A 298 2.85 1.25 12.65
N PHE A 299 3.67 2.30 12.78
CA PHE A 299 3.24 3.56 13.37
C PHE A 299 2.20 4.29 12.49
N ILE A 300 2.40 4.30 11.17
CA ILE A 300 1.40 4.82 10.22
C ILE A 300 0.08 4.06 10.40
N ARG A 301 0.11 2.71 10.48
CA ARG A 301 -1.08 1.88 10.74
C ARG A 301 -1.75 2.17 12.09
N GLN A 302 -0.96 2.56 13.10
CA GLN A 302 -1.47 2.90 14.42
C GLN A 302 -2.33 4.18 14.37
N ILE A 303 -1.86 5.20 13.64
CA ILE A 303 -2.45 6.55 13.63
C ILE A 303 -3.47 6.75 12.50
N ILE A 304 -3.21 6.19 11.32
CA ILE A 304 -4.01 6.45 10.12
C ILE A 304 -5.13 5.42 10.00
N ASP A 305 -6.35 5.90 10.20
CA ASP A 305 -7.56 5.12 10.06
C ASP A 305 -8.01 4.97 8.59
N THR A 306 -8.86 3.97 8.36
CA THR A 306 -9.53 3.80 7.07
C THR A 306 -10.39 5.04 6.78
N GLY A 307 -10.35 5.51 5.54
CA GLY A 307 -10.95 6.76 5.07
C GLY A 307 -10.01 7.96 5.14
N ALA A 308 -8.83 7.84 5.76
CA ALA A 308 -7.89 8.95 5.82
C ALA A 308 -7.29 9.29 4.43
N PRO A 309 -7.09 10.58 4.12
CA PRO A 309 -6.42 11.03 2.91
C PRO A 309 -4.96 10.57 2.84
N MET A 310 -4.60 10.03 1.68
CA MET A 310 -3.25 9.63 1.30
C MET A 310 -2.91 10.39 0.02
N ILE A 311 -2.26 11.53 0.16
CA ILE A 311 -2.03 12.47 -0.95
C ILE A 311 -0.62 12.23 -1.51
N LYS A 312 -0.51 12.07 -2.84
CA LYS A 312 0.77 11.92 -3.52
C LYS A 312 1.03 13.14 -4.39
N ILE A 313 2.06 13.91 -4.04
CA ILE A 313 2.47 15.12 -4.74
C ILE A 313 3.89 15.00 -5.30
N TYR A 314 4.24 15.91 -6.18
CA TYR A 314 5.61 16.08 -6.68
C TYR A 314 5.96 17.58 -6.63
N ALA A 315 6.50 18.02 -5.50
CA ALA A 315 6.61 19.45 -5.18
C ALA A 315 7.99 19.81 -4.62
N LYS A 316 8.35 21.09 -4.76
CA LYS A 316 9.45 21.71 -4.00
C LYS A 316 9.02 21.86 -2.55
N GLU A 317 9.96 21.72 -1.62
CA GLU A 317 9.70 21.87 -0.18
C GLU A 317 10.19 23.22 0.32
N ALA A 318 9.50 23.78 1.31
CA ALA A 318 9.93 24.95 2.07
C ALA A 318 9.32 24.91 3.48
N LEU A 319 9.73 25.85 4.33
CA LEU A 319 9.10 26.09 5.64
C LEU A 319 8.23 27.34 5.60
N LEU A 320 7.01 27.24 6.14
CA LEU A 320 6.13 28.38 6.36
C LEU A 320 6.63 29.19 7.57
N ASP A 321 7.00 28.51 8.65
CA ASP A 321 7.73 29.06 9.79
C ASP A 321 9.20 28.62 9.76
N GLN A 322 10.08 29.55 9.40
CA GLN A 322 11.54 29.33 9.36
C GLN A 322 12.15 29.10 10.75
N SER A 323 11.46 29.49 11.83
CA SER A 323 11.94 29.31 13.19
C SER A 323 11.64 27.93 13.76
N LEU A 324 10.73 27.19 13.13
CA LEU A 324 10.21 25.89 13.59
C LEU A 324 9.81 25.94 15.08
N SER A 325 9.19 27.04 15.53
CA SER A 325 8.96 27.27 16.96
C SER A 325 8.08 26.20 17.59
N ASP A 326 7.21 25.57 16.81
CA ASP A 326 6.28 24.54 17.22
C ASP A 326 6.89 23.12 17.26
N TYR A 327 8.16 23.01 16.84
CA TYR A 327 8.91 21.76 16.70
C TYR A 327 10.18 21.78 17.57
N ARG A 328 10.10 22.29 18.80
CA ARG A 328 11.28 22.34 19.72
C ARG A 328 11.52 21.05 20.50
N GLU A 329 10.57 20.12 20.46
CA GLU A 329 10.68 18.82 21.14
C GLU A 329 11.21 17.77 20.17
N ASP A 330 12.46 17.36 20.36
CA ASP A 330 13.02 16.19 19.68
C ASP A 330 12.67 14.89 20.41
N GLY A 331 12.45 13.82 19.65
CA GLY A 331 12.66 12.46 20.14
C GLY A 331 11.47 11.81 20.84
N LYS A 332 10.29 11.81 20.22
CA LYS A 332 9.19 10.94 20.69
C LYS A 332 9.47 9.50 20.32
N GLN A 333 9.50 8.63 21.32
CA GLN A 333 9.63 7.19 21.11
C GLN A 333 8.27 6.51 21.23
N TRP A 334 7.91 5.72 20.23
CA TRP A 334 6.73 4.85 20.27
C TRP A 334 7.16 3.40 20.54
N GLN A 335 6.62 2.81 21.60
CA GLN A 335 6.88 1.42 21.93
C GLN A 335 5.83 0.52 21.28
N TYR A 336 6.28 -0.58 20.68
CA TYR A 336 5.39 -1.51 19.98
C TYR A 336 5.62 -2.96 20.37
N ILE A 337 4.56 -3.75 20.21
CA ILE A 337 4.60 -5.22 20.27
C ILE A 337 3.94 -5.74 18.99
N MET A 338 4.71 -6.43 18.16
CA MET A 338 4.19 -7.11 16.97
C MET A 338 3.67 -8.49 17.34
N THR A 339 2.42 -8.78 16.99
CA THR A 339 1.75 -10.06 17.28
C THR A 339 1.38 -10.85 16.03
N LYS A 340 1.07 -12.14 16.20
CA LYS A 340 0.51 -13.04 15.18
C LYS A 340 -0.93 -12.68 14.78
N LYS A 341 -1.66 -12.01 15.66
CA LYS A 341 -3.09 -11.72 15.50
C LYS A 341 -3.33 -10.83 14.29
N ALA A 342 -4.16 -11.32 13.36
CA ALA A 342 -4.51 -10.62 12.14
C ALA A 342 -5.21 -9.29 12.45
N GLY A 343 -4.88 -8.24 11.68
CA GLY A 343 -5.53 -6.91 11.77
C GLY A 343 -5.20 -6.06 13.01
N GLU A 344 -4.70 -6.68 14.09
CA GLU A 344 -4.31 -6.01 15.33
C GLU A 344 -3.19 -4.99 15.09
N LYS A 345 -3.36 -3.76 15.59
CA LYS A 345 -2.33 -2.72 15.61
C LYS A 345 -1.20 -3.09 16.59
N ALA A 346 -0.09 -2.37 16.57
CA ALA A 346 1.11 -2.78 17.31
C ALA A 346 1.42 -1.93 18.56
N ASP A 347 0.56 -0.99 18.95
CA ASP A 347 0.81 -0.18 20.15
C ASP A 347 0.99 -1.06 21.39
N ARG A 348 2.06 -0.81 22.14
CA ARG A 348 2.42 -1.64 23.28
C ARG A 348 1.31 -1.68 24.34
N ALA A 349 0.69 -0.56 24.68
CA ALA A 349 -0.34 -0.54 25.72
C ALA A 349 -1.59 -1.30 25.27
N GLU A 350 -2.02 -1.11 24.02
CA GLU A 350 -3.15 -1.83 23.43
C GLU A 350 -2.91 -3.35 23.40
N VAL A 351 -1.71 -3.77 22.99
CA VAL A 351 -1.36 -5.20 22.89
C VAL A 351 -1.24 -5.85 24.27
N LEU A 352 -0.62 -5.19 25.26
CA LEU A 352 -0.55 -5.70 26.63
C LEU A 352 -1.96 -5.92 27.21
N GLN A 353 -2.87 -4.98 26.97
CA GLN A 353 -4.28 -5.10 27.38
C GLN A 353 -4.98 -6.26 26.65
N SER A 354 -4.80 -6.38 25.34
CA SER A 354 -5.38 -7.44 24.50
C SER A 354 -4.94 -8.84 24.94
N LEU A 355 -3.65 -9.00 25.26
CA LEU A 355 -3.06 -10.26 25.70
C LEU A 355 -3.24 -10.55 27.19
N LYS A 356 -3.63 -9.54 28.00
CA LYS A 356 -3.74 -9.62 29.46
C LYS A 356 -2.42 -10.05 30.12
N VAL A 357 -1.32 -9.45 29.68
CA VAL A 357 0.04 -9.68 30.23
C VAL A 357 0.65 -8.37 30.70
N SER A 358 1.60 -8.44 31.64
CA SER A 358 2.35 -7.26 32.08
C SER A 358 3.52 -6.94 31.13
N GLY A 359 3.96 -5.68 31.14
CA GLY A 359 5.14 -5.26 30.37
C GLY A 359 6.41 -6.04 30.76
N ASN A 360 6.61 -6.32 32.04
CA ASN A 360 7.79 -7.03 32.54
C ASN A 360 7.85 -8.48 32.03
N GLU A 361 6.70 -9.18 31.96
CA GLU A 361 6.61 -10.52 31.38
C GLU A 361 7.01 -10.51 29.89
N VAL A 362 6.50 -9.53 29.14
CA VAL A 362 6.83 -9.35 27.71
C VAL A 362 8.30 -9.04 27.50
N ASP A 363 8.87 -8.14 28.29
CA ASP A 363 10.28 -7.74 28.15
C ASP A 363 11.22 -8.90 28.50
N THR A 364 10.91 -9.65 29.55
CA THR A 364 11.67 -10.84 29.94
C THR A 364 11.60 -11.92 28.85
N PHE A 365 10.40 -12.20 28.35
CA PHE A 365 10.19 -13.12 27.24
C PHE A 365 10.99 -12.71 26.00
N TRP A 366 10.89 -11.45 25.61
CA TRP A 366 11.54 -10.96 24.39
C TRP A 366 13.07 -10.92 24.51
N ALA A 367 13.59 -10.56 25.68
CA ALA A 367 15.03 -10.60 25.94
C ALA A 367 15.60 -12.03 25.81
N ALA A 368 14.92 -13.02 26.40
CA ALA A 368 15.35 -14.42 26.28
C ALA A 368 15.20 -14.96 24.85
N LYS A 369 14.14 -14.60 24.12
CA LYS A 369 13.97 -14.96 22.71
C LYS A 369 15.09 -14.37 21.83
N ARG A 370 15.48 -13.10 22.07
CA ARG A 370 16.60 -12.45 21.35
C ARG A 370 17.96 -13.08 21.68
N ALA A 371 18.15 -13.57 22.89
CA ALA A 371 19.36 -14.29 23.27
C ALA A 371 19.45 -15.71 22.66
N GLY A 372 18.47 -16.12 21.84
CA GLY A 372 18.41 -17.46 21.24
C GLY A 372 17.98 -18.55 22.22
N GLY A 373 17.34 -18.17 23.33
CA GLY A 373 16.81 -19.13 24.30
C GLY A 373 15.56 -19.84 23.78
N ASP A 374 15.55 -21.17 23.85
CA ASP A 374 14.34 -21.98 23.71
C ASP A 374 13.51 -21.84 24.99
N LEU A 375 12.63 -20.84 25.03
CA LEU A 375 11.66 -20.71 26.11
C LEU A 375 10.59 -21.80 25.95
N ILE A 376 10.60 -22.77 26.86
CA ILE A 376 9.48 -23.70 26.99
C ILE A 376 8.33 -22.93 27.64
N LEU A 377 7.44 -22.41 26.80
CA LEU A 377 6.19 -21.82 27.24
C LEU A 377 5.08 -22.86 27.25
N ASP A 378 4.10 -22.68 28.13
CA ASP A 378 2.80 -23.32 27.97
C ASP A 378 2.31 -23.02 26.53
N PRO A 379 1.91 -24.01 25.72
CA PRO A 379 1.37 -23.78 24.37
C PRO A 379 0.21 -22.76 24.33
N LYS A 380 -0.53 -22.64 25.44
CA LYS A 380 -1.63 -21.68 25.61
C LYS A 380 -1.20 -20.31 26.12
N SER A 381 0.09 -20.11 26.42
CA SER A 381 0.61 -18.83 26.89
C SER A 381 0.33 -17.72 25.87
N PRO A 382 -0.23 -16.58 26.30
CA PRO A 382 -0.45 -15.42 25.42
C PRO A 382 0.86 -14.88 24.84
N LEU A 383 2.00 -15.12 25.48
CA LEU A 383 3.33 -14.72 24.99
C LEU A 383 3.70 -15.41 23.67
N ASN A 384 3.11 -16.58 23.37
CA ASN A 384 3.29 -17.25 22.07
C ASN A 384 2.73 -16.44 20.89
N GLN A 385 1.94 -15.39 21.14
CA GLN A 385 1.45 -14.47 20.12
C GLN A 385 2.49 -13.43 19.72
N ILE A 386 3.56 -13.24 20.48
CA ILE A 386 4.53 -12.15 20.28
C ILE A 386 5.60 -12.55 19.26
N LEU A 387 5.69 -11.75 18.21
CA LEU A 387 6.66 -11.88 17.13
C LEU A 387 7.85 -10.95 17.35
N GLU A 388 7.61 -9.72 17.81
CA GLU A 388 8.65 -8.72 18.05
C GLU A 388 8.24 -7.69 19.10
N VAL A 389 9.21 -7.12 19.81
CA VAL A 389 9.05 -5.98 20.73
C VAL A 389 10.17 -4.99 20.45
N GLY A 390 9.81 -3.71 20.32
CA GLY A 390 10.78 -2.67 20.01
C GLY A 390 10.28 -1.26 20.27
N THR A 391 11.09 -0.31 19.84
CA THR A 391 10.84 1.12 19.98
C THR A 391 11.16 1.80 18.65
N TYR A 392 10.23 2.62 18.20
CA TYR A 392 10.38 3.45 17.01
C TYR A 392 10.65 4.90 17.41
N ASP A 393 11.74 5.46 16.91
CA ASP A 393 12.08 6.88 17.07
C ASP A 393 11.26 7.68 16.04
N ILE A 394 10.24 8.40 16.50
CA ILE A 394 9.39 9.23 15.65
C ILE A 394 10.16 10.50 15.30
N ASP A 395 10.42 10.70 14.02
CA ASP A 395 10.93 11.96 13.50
C ASP A 395 9.77 12.95 13.31
N ASN A 396 9.62 13.87 14.25
CA ASN A 396 8.63 14.93 14.20
C ASN A 396 9.24 16.27 13.76
N GLN A 397 10.46 16.29 13.22
CA GLN A 397 11.17 17.51 12.82
C GLN A 397 11.08 17.73 11.30
N PRO A 398 10.41 18.79 10.82
CA PRO A 398 10.28 19.03 9.39
C PRO A 398 11.66 19.30 8.76
N THR A 399 12.13 18.38 7.92
CA THR A 399 13.43 18.54 7.23
C THR A 399 13.22 18.84 5.74
N VAL A 400 13.59 20.05 5.31
CA VAL A 400 13.50 20.46 3.90
C VAL A 400 14.51 19.71 3.07
N ILE A 401 14.05 19.12 1.97
CA ILE A 401 14.95 18.57 0.95
C ILE A 401 15.02 19.49 -0.24
N GLU A 402 16.20 20.09 -0.38
CA GLU A 402 16.47 21.06 -1.42
C GLU A 402 16.33 20.47 -2.83
N TYR A 403 15.64 21.25 -3.66
CA TYR A 403 15.59 21.07 -5.10
C TYR A 403 16.59 22.04 -5.73
N THR A 404 17.50 21.55 -6.57
CA THR A 404 18.43 22.40 -7.31
C THR A 404 17.95 22.57 -8.76
N PRO A 405 17.39 23.75 -9.14
CA PRO A 405 16.92 23.99 -10.50
C PRO A 405 18.06 23.87 -11.53
N GLY A 406 17.78 23.25 -12.67
CA GLY A 406 18.76 23.15 -13.76
C GLY A 406 19.93 22.17 -13.53
N GLU A 407 20.02 21.51 -12.37
CA GLU A 407 21.05 20.50 -12.14
C GLU A 407 20.84 19.29 -13.06
N LYS A 408 21.78 19.08 -13.99
CA LYS A 408 21.78 17.90 -14.87
C LYS A 408 22.25 16.66 -14.08
N MET A 409 21.33 16.04 -13.36
CA MET A 409 21.59 14.76 -12.69
C MET A 409 21.26 13.59 -13.63
N GLY A 410 22.24 12.74 -13.94
CA GLY A 410 21.98 11.47 -14.63
C GLY A 410 21.09 10.53 -13.80
N LYS A 411 20.40 9.58 -14.45
CA LYS A 411 19.44 8.64 -13.81
C LYS A 411 19.97 8.01 -12.51
N ILE A 412 21.22 7.54 -12.53
CA ILE A 412 21.87 6.91 -11.38
C ILE A 412 22.01 7.90 -10.21
N LYS A 413 22.46 9.14 -10.47
CA LYS A 413 22.60 10.16 -9.43
C LYS A 413 21.26 10.54 -8.79
N ARG A 414 20.17 10.54 -9.56
CA ARG A 414 18.82 10.81 -9.03
C ARG A 414 18.26 9.69 -8.18
N SER A 415 18.65 8.45 -8.48
CA SER A 415 18.22 7.26 -7.73
C SER A 415 18.97 7.04 -6.40
N VAL A 416 20.02 7.83 -6.14
CA VAL A 416 20.90 7.69 -4.98
C VAL A 416 20.72 8.89 -4.04
N GLY A 417 20.37 8.61 -2.78
CA GLY A 417 20.04 9.66 -1.80
C GLY A 417 18.75 10.41 -2.13
N ARG A 418 18.51 11.55 -1.46
CA ARG A 418 17.33 12.41 -1.65
C ARG A 418 17.77 13.77 -2.20
N LYS A 419 17.24 14.18 -3.35
CA LYS A 419 17.66 15.37 -4.13
C LYS A 419 16.51 16.25 -4.63
N GLY A 420 15.31 16.05 -4.07
CA GLY A 420 14.11 16.81 -4.44
C GLY A 420 13.63 16.65 -5.89
N ASN A 421 14.18 15.69 -6.65
CA ASN A 421 13.77 15.42 -8.03
C ASN A 421 14.08 13.98 -8.47
N VAL A 422 13.50 12.98 -7.79
CA VAL A 422 13.79 11.55 -8.02
C VAL A 422 13.61 11.09 -9.48
N TYR A 423 12.73 11.73 -10.26
CA TYR A 423 12.42 11.38 -11.64
C TYR A 423 13.04 12.32 -12.67
N GLY A 424 13.75 13.37 -12.24
CA GLY A 424 14.40 14.30 -13.16
C GLY A 424 13.42 15.11 -14.00
N VAL A 425 12.26 15.47 -13.42
CA VAL A 425 11.31 16.37 -14.06
C VAL A 425 12.01 17.71 -14.29
N LYS A 426 11.87 18.26 -15.51
CA LYS A 426 12.51 19.54 -15.85
C LYS A 426 11.84 20.66 -15.07
N SER A 427 12.60 21.69 -14.70
CA SER A 427 12.09 22.80 -13.87
C SER A 427 10.85 23.47 -14.46
N GLN A 428 10.76 23.59 -15.78
CA GLN A 428 9.60 24.16 -16.50
C GLN A 428 8.36 23.25 -16.51
N ASP A 429 8.54 21.95 -16.28
CA ASP A 429 7.47 20.95 -16.26
C ASP A 429 7.05 20.60 -14.82
N MET A 430 7.85 21.01 -13.83
CA MET A 430 7.51 20.90 -12.42
C MET A 430 6.44 21.91 -12.05
N SER A 431 5.71 21.60 -10.98
CA SER A 431 4.88 22.57 -10.28
C SER A 431 5.71 23.80 -9.90
N ASP A 432 5.21 24.99 -10.24
CA ASP A 432 5.73 26.25 -9.69
C ASP A 432 5.40 26.40 -8.20
N GLY A 433 4.44 25.62 -7.71
CA GLY A 433 4.01 25.63 -6.33
C GLY A 433 4.99 25.01 -5.35
N VAL A 434 4.77 25.33 -4.08
CA VAL A 434 5.62 24.94 -2.94
C VAL A 434 4.78 24.19 -1.93
N PHE A 435 5.35 23.13 -1.38
CA PHE A 435 4.83 22.40 -0.23
C PHE A 435 5.52 22.88 1.05
N TYR A 436 4.76 23.50 1.94
CA TYR A 436 5.23 23.94 3.26
C TYR A 436 5.16 22.76 4.23
N ILE A 437 6.30 22.10 4.43
CA ILE A 437 6.36 20.79 5.09
C ILE A 437 6.08 20.84 6.59
N ASP A 438 6.29 21.98 7.24
CA ASP A 438 5.98 22.24 8.64
C ASP A 438 4.49 22.50 8.86
N ALA A 439 3.77 22.96 7.84
CA ALA A 439 2.38 23.38 7.94
C ALA A 439 1.40 22.42 7.24
N GLY A 440 1.91 21.47 6.44
CA GLY A 440 1.09 20.53 5.67
C GLY A 440 0.23 21.19 4.60
N VAL A 441 0.65 22.36 4.10
CA VAL A 441 -0.10 23.16 3.11
C VAL A 441 0.72 23.43 1.84
N LEU A 442 0.02 23.69 0.76
CA LEU A 442 0.51 23.92 -0.59
C LEU A 442 0.18 25.33 -1.04
N SER A 443 1.11 25.98 -1.74
CA SER A 443 0.88 27.27 -2.40
C SER A 443 1.10 27.13 -3.90
N GLY A 444 0.07 27.47 -4.69
CA GLY A 444 0.16 27.46 -6.17
C GLY A 444 0.47 26.09 -6.79
N TYR A 445 0.28 25.01 -6.03
CA TYR A 445 0.61 23.66 -6.49
C TYR A 445 -0.36 23.19 -7.55
N HIS A 446 0.21 22.58 -8.59
CA HIS A 446 -0.45 21.65 -9.49
C HIS A 446 0.44 20.44 -9.75
N HIS A 447 -0.11 19.31 -10.18
CA HIS A 447 0.66 18.16 -10.62
C HIS A 447 1.55 18.53 -11.82
N PRO A 448 2.80 18.06 -11.89
CA PRO A 448 3.65 18.22 -13.07
C PRO A 448 2.93 17.77 -14.34
N LYS A 449 2.92 18.62 -15.36
CA LYS A 449 2.13 18.41 -16.59
C LYS A 449 2.74 17.36 -17.53
N ALA A 450 3.98 16.97 -17.30
CA ALA A 450 4.72 16.05 -18.16
C ALA A 450 5.22 14.83 -17.39
N ILE A 451 5.23 13.67 -18.07
CA ILE A 451 5.91 12.41 -17.68
C ILE A 451 5.28 11.67 -16.48
N LEU A 452 4.58 12.36 -15.58
CA LEU A 452 3.97 11.75 -14.39
C LEU A 452 2.48 11.51 -14.60
N GLU A 453 2.06 10.29 -14.27
CA GLU A 453 0.66 9.92 -14.29
C GLU A 453 -0.05 10.49 -13.07
N VAL A 454 -1.33 10.84 -13.24
CA VAL A 454 -2.23 11.28 -12.16
C VAL A 454 -3.42 10.33 -12.10
N SER A 455 -3.90 10.08 -10.87
CA SER A 455 -5.12 9.35 -10.59
C SER A 455 -5.69 9.74 -9.22
N GLY A 456 -6.44 8.83 -8.57
CA GLY A 456 -7.24 9.17 -7.40
C GLY A 456 -8.56 9.80 -7.82
N PHE A 457 -9.09 10.68 -6.97
CA PHE A 457 -10.30 11.44 -7.26
C PHE A 457 -10.03 12.41 -8.42
N GLU A 458 -10.77 12.27 -9.52
CA GLU A 458 -10.55 13.04 -10.76
C GLU A 458 -10.78 14.55 -10.57
N ASP A 459 -11.63 14.93 -9.61
CA ASP A 459 -11.99 16.30 -9.30
C ASP A 459 -11.31 16.84 -8.03
N GLU A 460 -10.30 16.14 -7.50
CA GLU A 460 -9.52 16.56 -6.34
C GLU A 460 -8.02 16.32 -6.58
N GLU A 461 -7.32 17.36 -7.05
CA GLU A 461 -5.86 17.35 -7.15
C GLU A 461 -5.22 17.19 -5.76
N THR A 462 -5.68 18.03 -4.83
CA THR A 462 -5.42 17.88 -3.39
C THR A 462 -6.63 18.38 -2.61
N PRO A 463 -6.89 17.89 -1.38
CA PRO A 463 -7.97 18.38 -0.54
C PRO A 463 -7.92 19.92 -0.36
N PRO A 464 -9.07 20.63 -0.40
CA PRO A 464 -9.09 22.09 -0.35
C PRO A 464 -8.38 22.70 0.87
N TRP A 465 -8.42 22.03 2.01
CA TRP A 465 -7.78 22.45 3.26
C TRP A 465 -6.24 22.34 3.25
N MET A 466 -5.65 21.76 2.20
CA MET A 466 -4.21 21.83 1.97
C MET A 466 -3.81 23.09 1.22
N ASN A 467 -4.72 23.80 0.54
CA ASN A 467 -4.35 25.01 -0.18
C ASN A 467 -4.19 26.18 0.80
N ILE A 468 -3.03 26.84 0.79
CA ILE A 468 -2.73 27.97 1.66
C ILE A 468 -3.72 29.14 1.47
N SER A 469 -4.31 29.30 0.28
CA SER A 469 -5.31 30.34 0.01
C SER A 469 -6.61 30.13 0.78
N ASN A 470 -6.84 28.91 1.27
CA ASN A 470 -8.02 28.52 2.04
C ASN A 470 -7.76 28.52 3.55
N LEU A 471 -6.57 28.95 4.00
CA LEU A 471 -6.32 29.21 5.41
C LEU A 471 -7.02 30.52 5.80
N ASN A 472 -8.03 30.41 6.66
CA ASN A 472 -8.77 31.55 7.18
C ASN A 472 -7.93 32.24 8.25
N ARG A 473 -7.16 33.26 7.85
CA ARG A 473 -6.32 34.05 8.77
C ARG A 473 -7.07 35.21 9.39
#